data_AF-A0A251XUP4-F1
#
_entry.id   AF-A0A251XUP4-F1
#
_cell.length_a   1.000
_cell.length_b   1.000
_cell.length_c   1.000
_cell.angle_alpha   90.00
_cell.angle_beta   90.00
_cell.angle_gamma   90.00
#
_symmetry.space_group_name_H-M   'P 1'
#
loop_
_entity.id
_entity.type
_entity.pdbx_description
1 polymer ?
#
loop_
_entity_poly.entity_id
_entity_poly.type
_entity_poly.pdbx_seq_one_letter_code
_entity_poly.pdbx_strand_id
1 'polypeptide(L)'
;MTNDRRVLVHPDKKAMTGSVAARFLTKLVDILDEEETANVVLTGGTVGPSILAAVNESAARDSVDWTRVHFWFGDERWLPHGDPERNDTTVRTALLDHIDVPAENVHAMGASDAG
;
A
#
# COMPACT_ATOMS: atom_id res chain seq x y z
N MET A 1 20.54 15.08 6.65
CA MET A 1 19.07 14.95 6.55
C MET A 1 18.46 15.75 7.68
N THR A 2 17.70 16.79 7.38
CA THR A 2 16.92 17.51 8.40
C THR A 2 15.66 16.70 8.70
N ASN A 3 15.41 16.38 9.97
CA ASN A 3 14.19 15.72 10.46
C ASN A 3 13.01 16.72 10.48
N ASP A 4 12.81 17.47 9.40
CA ASP A 4 11.74 18.45 9.33
C ASP A 4 10.39 17.74 9.23
N ARG A 5 9.62 17.81 10.32
CA ARG A 5 8.33 17.12 10.44
C ARG A 5 7.23 18.03 9.91
N ARG A 6 6.54 17.60 8.87
CA ARG A 6 5.39 18.30 8.31
C ARG A 6 4.09 17.65 8.78
N VAL A 7 3.14 18.46 9.23
CA VAL A 7 1.79 18.03 9.60
C VAL A 7 0.80 18.66 8.61
N LEU A 8 0.00 17.82 7.98
CA LEU A 8 -1.09 18.24 7.10
C LEU A 8 -2.41 17.83 7.76
N VAL A 9 -3.27 18.82 8.02
CA VAL A 9 -4.58 18.61 8.65
C VAL A 9 -5.65 18.65 7.57
N HIS A 10 -6.53 17.65 7.59
CA HIS A 10 -7.66 17.52 6.67
C HIS A 10 -8.98 17.54 7.46
N PRO A 11 -10.09 17.98 6.84
CA PRO A 11 -11.37 18.12 7.54
C PRO A 11 -11.99 16.78 7.97
N ASP A 12 -11.69 15.69 7.26
CA ASP A 12 -12.21 14.35 7.55
C ASP A 12 -11.31 13.24 7.01
N LYS A 13 -11.66 11.98 7.32
CA LYS A 13 -10.92 10.78 6.89
C LYS A 13 -10.87 10.64 5.37
N LYS A 14 -11.94 11.01 4.65
CA LYS A 14 -12.00 10.87 3.18
C LYS A 14 -11.04 11.85 2.51
N ALA A 15 -11.05 13.12 2.94
CA ALA A 15 -10.11 14.13 2.46
C ALA A 15 -8.65 13.75 2.80
N MET A 16 -8.40 13.22 3.99
CA MET A 16 -7.07 12.75 4.40
C MET A 16 -6.60 11.58 3.54
N THR A 17 -7.40 10.51 3.42
CA THR A 17 -7.03 9.31 2.65
C THR A 17 -6.81 9.63 1.17
N GLY A 18 -7.66 10.46 0.56
CA GLY A 18 -7.48 10.95 -0.81
C GLY A 18 -6.20 11.77 -0.98
N SER A 19 -5.87 12.66 -0.03
CA SER A 19 -4.62 13.43 -0.09
C SER A 19 -3.37 12.55 0.05
N VAL A 20 -3.42 11.51 0.88
CA VAL A 20 -2.30 10.58 1.04
C VAL A 20 -2.18 9.68 -0.20
N ALA A 21 -3.29 9.21 -0.76
CA ALA A 21 -3.32 8.41 -1.98
C ALA A 21 -2.72 9.18 -3.17
N ALA A 22 -3.12 10.44 -3.37
CA ALA A 22 -2.54 11.29 -4.42
C ALA A 22 -1.04 11.47 -4.24
N ARG A 23 -0.59 11.78 -3.00
CA ARG A 23 0.84 11.93 -2.70
C ARG A 23 1.63 10.64 -2.91
N PHE A 24 1.05 9.50 -2.54
CA PHE A 24 1.64 8.18 -2.72
C PHE A 24 1.85 7.86 -4.19
N LEU A 25 0.82 8.05 -5.03
CA LEU A 25 0.89 7.83 -6.48
C LEU A 25 1.93 8.73 -7.14
N THR A 26 1.92 10.03 -6.87
CA THR A 26 2.94 10.95 -7.39
C THR A 26 4.33 10.50 -6.98
N LYS A 27 4.53 10.14 -5.69
CA LYS A 27 5.86 9.75 -5.23
C LYS A 27 6.33 8.42 -5.83
N LEU A 28 5.44 7.48 -6.08
CA LEU A 28 5.78 6.23 -6.78
C LEU A 28 6.22 6.51 -8.21
N VAL A 29 5.49 7.35 -8.95
CA VAL A 29 5.89 7.74 -10.32
C VAL A 29 7.26 8.41 -10.30
N ASP A 30 7.48 9.36 -9.40
CA ASP A 30 8.78 10.05 -9.28
C ASP A 30 9.93 9.06 -8.99
N ILE A 31 9.70 8.07 -8.11
CA ILE A 31 10.72 7.06 -7.79
C ILE A 31 11.00 6.16 -9.00
N LEU A 32 9.96 5.73 -9.72
CA LEU A 32 10.10 4.82 -10.86
C LEU A 32 10.70 5.50 -12.10
N ASP A 33 10.74 6.83 -12.15
CA ASP A 33 11.46 7.61 -13.17
C ASP A 33 12.97 7.63 -12.89
N GLU A 34 13.37 7.62 -11.62
CA GLU A 34 14.77 7.70 -11.19
C GLU A 34 15.42 6.33 -10.92
N GLU A 35 14.63 5.35 -10.49
CA GLU A 35 15.09 4.06 -9.98
C GLU A 35 14.42 2.89 -10.71
N GLU A 36 15.12 1.76 -10.84
CA GLU A 36 14.58 0.57 -11.52
C GLU A 36 13.32 0.03 -10.84
N THR A 37 13.26 0.07 -9.51
CA THR A 37 12.12 -0.44 -8.73
C THR A 37 11.77 0.48 -7.56
N ALA A 38 10.52 0.39 -7.09
CA ALA A 38 10.05 1.06 -5.89
C ALA A 38 9.68 0.04 -4.81
N ASN A 39 10.10 0.29 -3.56
CA ASN A 39 9.79 -0.58 -2.42
C ASN A 39 8.82 0.13 -1.46
N VAL A 40 7.69 -0.49 -1.17
CA VAL A 40 6.63 0.05 -0.30
C VAL A 40 6.41 -0.87 0.88
N VAL A 41 6.52 -0.32 2.09
CA VAL A 41 6.15 -1.05 3.31
C VAL A 41 4.71 -0.66 3.69
N LEU A 42 3.83 -1.66 3.66
CA LEU A 42 2.42 -1.57 4.04
C LEU A 42 2.26 -1.73 5.54
N THR A 43 1.20 -1.12 6.07
CA THR A 43 0.80 -1.24 7.46
C THR A 43 -0.67 -1.59 7.56
N GLY A 44 -1.04 -2.29 8.64
CA GLY A 44 -2.41 -2.62 8.96
C GLY A 44 -3.24 -1.45 9.50
N GLY A 45 -4.23 -1.81 10.33
CA GLY A 45 -5.16 -0.88 10.95
C GLY A 45 -6.26 -0.41 9.99
N THR A 46 -7.04 0.59 10.40
CA THR A 46 -8.22 1.04 9.63
C THR A 46 -7.94 2.15 8.63
N VAL A 47 -6.79 2.82 8.74
CA VAL A 47 -6.41 3.94 7.86
C VAL A 47 -5.58 3.47 6.67
N GLY A 48 -4.63 2.54 6.87
CA GLY A 48 -3.79 1.99 5.80
C GLY A 48 -4.62 1.44 4.63
N PRO A 49 -5.49 0.44 4.85
CA PRO A 49 -6.37 -0.07 3.80
C PRO A 49 -7.31 0.98 3.20
N SER A 50 -7.74 2.01 3.96
CA SER A 50 -8.55 3.10 3.40
C SER A 50 -7.77 4.00 2.44
N ILE A 51 -6.47 4.21 2.68
CA ILE A 51 -5.59 4.91 1.74
C ILE A 51 -5.44 4.06 0.47
N LEU A 52 -5.21 2.75 0.62
CA LEU A 52 -5.08 1.83 -0.53
C LEU A 52 -6.37 1.76 -1.36
N ALA A 53 -7.54 1.75 -0.71
CA ALA A 53 -8.82 1.86 -1.41
C ALA A 53 -8.95 3.19 -2.18
N ALA A 54 -8.53 4.31 -1.58
CA ALA A 54 -8.51 5.60 -2.28
C ALA A 54 -7.50 5.65 -3.45
N VAL A 55 -6.39 4.91 -3.35
CA VAL A 55 -5.47 4.67 -4.48
C VAL A 55 -6.21 3.87 -5.56
N ASN A 56 -6.93 2.82 -5.19
CA ASN A 56 -7.65 1.96 -6.11
C ASN A 56 -8.76 2.70 -6.89
N GLU A 57 -9.44 3.66 -6.24
CA GLU A 57 -10.47 4.51 -6.84
C GLU A 57 -9.90 5.64 -7.75
N SER A 58 -8.59 5.90 -7.68
CA SER A 58 -7.96 6.99 -8.42
C SER A 58 -7.65 6.60 -9.86
N ALA A 59 -8.03 7.42 -10.83
CA ALA A 59 -7.63 7.23 -12.23
C ALA A 59 -6.10 7.26 -12.43
N ALA A 60 -5.36 7.92 -11.52
CA ALA A 60 -3.89 7.93 -11.55
C ALA A 60 -3.26 6.62 -11.05
N ARG A 61 -4.06 5.65 -10.57
CA ARG A 61 -3.57 4.30 -10.28
C ARG A 61 -2.95 3.64 -11.50
N ASP A 62 -3.53 3.88 -12.67
CA ASP A 62 -3.13 3.23 -13.92
C ASP A 62 -1.91 3.92 -14.57
N SER A 63 -1.40 5.02 -13.98
CA SER A 63 -0.14 5.64 -14.42
C SER A 63 1.10 5.04 -13.75
N VAL A 64 0.93 4.13 -12.80
CA VAL A 64 2.03 3.44 -12.11
C VAL A 64 2.32 2.12 -12.79
N ASP A 65 3.59 1.86 -13.11
CA ASP A 65 4.04 0.54 -13.52
C ASP A 65 4.19 -0.38 -12.30
N TRP A 66 3.10 -1.06 -11.93
CA TRP A 66 3.04 -1.95 -10.77
C TRP A 66 3.96 -3.16 -10.87
N THR A 67 4.43 -3.52 -12.08
CA THR A 67 5.39 -4.60 -12.27
C THR A 67 6.76 -4.30 -11.68
N ARG A 68 7.04 -3.03 -11.41
CA ARG A 68 8.28 -2.51 -10.81
C ARG A 68 8.13 -2.13 -9.33
N VAL A 69 6.97 -2.38 -8.73
CA VAL A 69 6.70 -2.05 -7.33
C VAL A 69 6.71 -3.32 -6.49
N HIS A 70 7.55 -3.34 -5.45
CA HIS A 70 7.58 -4.39 -4.44
C HIS A 70 6.87 -3.95 -3.16
N PHE A 71 5.97 -4.78 -2.66
CA PHE A 71 5.22 -4.55 -1.42
C PHE A 71 5.72 -5.46 -0.31
N TRP A 72 5.98 -4.84 0.84
CA TRP A 72 6.41 -5.47 2.08
C TRP A 72 5.40 -5.15 3.18
N PHE A 73 5.41 -5.92 4.26
CA PHE A 73 4.55 -5.67 5.42
C PHE A 73 5.40 -5.25 6.61
N GLY A 74 5.05 -4.15 7.27
CA GLY A 74 5.75 -3.69 8.47
C GLY A 74 5.43 -4.53 9.70
N ASP A 75 4.22 -5.08 9.75
CA ASP A 75 3.70 -5.96 10.79
C ASP A 75 2.63 -6.91 10.22
N GLU A 76 2.34 -8.01 10.90
CA GLU A 76 1.27 -8.94 10.53
C GLU A 76 0.73 -9.69 11.76
N ARG A 77 -0.53 -10.12 11.68
CA ARG A 77 -1.19 -10.99 12.65
C ARG A 77 -0.90 -12.44 12.25
N TRP A 78 -0.35 -13.23 13.19
CA TRP A 78 -0.07 -14.66 12.99
C TRP A 78 -1.36 -15.50 13.06
N LEU A 79 -2.14 -15.43 12.00
CA LEU A 79 -3.45 -16.08 11.81
C LEU A 79 -3.44 -16.91 10.51
N PRO A 80 -4.46 -17.76 10.27
CA PRO A 80 -4.56 -18.55 9.05
C PRO A 80 -4.59 -17.70 7.77
N HIS A 81 -4.25 -18.30 6.63
CA HIS A 81 -4.40 -17.63 5.33
C HIS A 81 -5.84 -17.18 5.09
N GLY A 82 -5.99 -15.95 4.58
CA GLY A 82 -7.31 -15.37 4.27
C GLY A 82 -8.12 -14.93 5.50
N ASP A 83 -7.58 -15.05 6.72
CA ASP A 83 -8.26 -14.54 7.90
C ASP A 83 -8.49 -13.01 7.76
N PRO A 84 -9.72 -12.51 8.01
CA PRO A 84 -10.08 -11.11 7.78
C PRO A 84 -9.34 -10.13 8.68
N GLU A 85 -8.74 -10.58 9.78
CA GLU A 85 -7.93 -9.74 10.66
C GLU A 85 -6.46 -9.65 10.23
N ARG A 86 -6.04 -10.40 9.21
CA ARG A 86 -4.69 -10.25 8.65
C ARG A 86 -4.55 -9.00 7.79
N ASN A 87 -3.41 -8.34 7.94
CA ASN A 87 -3.03 -7.20 7.14
C ASN A 87 -3.00 -7.60 5.65
N ASP A 88 -2.39 -8.73 5.30
CA ASP A 88 -2.34 -9.26 3.92
C ASP A 88 -3.73 -9.33 3.28
N THR A 89 -4.70 -9.94 3.96
CA THR A 89 -6.09 -10.06 3.49
C THR A 89 -6.72 -8.68 3.22
N THR A 90 -6.53 -7.74 4.14
CA THR A 90 -7.12 -6.39 4.01
C THR A 90 -6.49 -5.56 2.90
N VAL A 91 -5.16 -5.63 2.70
CA VAL A 91 -4.48 -4.83 1.66
C VAL A 91 -4.70 -5.41 0.26
N ARG A 92 -4.83 -6.73 0.14
CA ARG A 92 -5.22 -7.41 -1.11
C ARG A 92 -6.58 -6.94 -1.59
N THR A 93 -7.56 -7.03 -0.70
CA THR A 93 -8.93 -6.58 -0.96
C THR A 93 -8.97 -5.09 -1.32
N ALA A 94 -8.15 -4.26 -0.67
CA ALA A 94 -8.16 -2.82 -0.87
C ALA A 94 -7.47 -2.37 -2.18
N LEU A 95 -6.38 -3.03 -2.60
CA LEU A 95 -5.61 -2.62 -3.77
C LEU A 95 -4.93 -3.77 -4.52
N LEU A 96 -4.21 -4.67 -3.84
CA LEU A 96 -3.26 -5.56 -4.54
C LEU A 96 -3.95 -6.53 -5.52
N ASP A 97 -5.21 -6.91 -5.26
CA ASP A 97 -5.98 -7.78 -6.17
C ASP A 97 -6.55 -7.02 -7.39
N HIS A 98 -6.36 -5.70 -7.45
CA HIS A 98 -6.93 -4.80 -8.47
C HIS A 98 -5.88 -4.14 -9.37
N ILE A 99 -4.60 -4.47 -9.18
CA ILE A 99 -3.46 -3.92 -9.93
C ILE A 99 -2.62 -5.07 -10.49
N ASP A 100 -1.89 -4.81 -11.58
CA ASP A 100 -1.01 -5.78 -12.23
C ASP A 100 0.34 -5.91 -11.51
N VAL A 101 0.30 -6.23 -10.20
CA VAL A 101 1.50 -6.52 -9.42
C VAL A 101 1.84 -8.02 -9.50
N PRO A 102 3.07 -8.39 -9.93
CA PRO A 102 3.51 -9.79 -9.92
C PRO A 102 3.49 -10.37 -8.51
N ALA A 103 3.15 -11.66 -8.37
CA ALA A 103 3.04 -12.30 -7.06
C ALA A 103 4.38 -12.32 -6.31
N GLU A 104 5.49 -12.46 -7.04
CA GLU A 104 6.86 -12.39 -6.54
C GLU A 104 7.23 -11.00 -5.98
N ASN A 105 6.46 -9.97 -6.31
CA ASN A 105 6.64 -8.62 -5.79
C ASN A 105 5.83 -8.36 -4.52
N VAL A 106 5.03 -9.31 -4.05
CA VAL A 106 4.25 -9.20 -2.81
C VAL A 106 4.86 -10.10 -1.73
N HIS A 107 5.59 -9.48 -0.82
CA HIS A 107 6.36 -10.16 0.24
C HIS A 107 5.53 -10.29 1.53
N ALA A 108 4.48 -11.12 1.49
CA ALA A 108 3.63 -11.38 2.65
C ALA A 108 4.37 -12.13 3.77
N MET A 109 4.08 -11.79 5.03
CA MET A 109 4.55 -12.59 6.17
C MET A 109 3.82 -13.94 6.21
N GLY A 110 4.46 -14.96 6.78
CA GLY A 110 3.89 -16.31 6.87
C GLY A 110 2.53 -16.35 7.59
N ALA A 111 1.75 -17.38 7.29
CA ALA A 111 0.49 -17.67 7.96
C ALA A 111 0.66 -18.77 9.02
N SER A 112 -0.25 -18.83 9.99
CA SER A 112 -0.20 -19.85 11.04
C SER A 112 -0.46 -21.28 10.55
N ASP A 113 -1.03 -21.43 9.36
CA ASP A 113 -1.39 -22.69 8.70
C ASP A 113 -0.45 -23.05 7.53
N ALA A 114 0.64 -22.32 7.33
CA ALA A 114 1.62 -22.56 6.27
C ALA A 114 2.67 -23.65 6.60
N GLY A 115 2.37 -24.54 7.55
CA GLY A 115 3.28 -25.55 8.11
C GLY A 115 2.80 -26.98 7.97
#